data_AF-A0A8J3VZ29-F1
#
_entry.id   AF-A0A8J3VZ29-F1
#
_cell.length_a   1.000
_cell.length_b   1.000
_cell.length_c   1.000
_cell.angle_alpha   90.00
_cell.angle_beta   90.00
_cell.angle_gamma   90.00
#
_symmetry.space_group_name_H-M   'P 1'
#
loop_
_entity.id
_entity.type
_entity.pdbx_description
1 polymer ?
#
loop_
_entity_poly.entity_id
_entity_poly.type
_entity_poly.pdbx_seq_one_letter_code
_entity_poly.pdbx_strand_id
1 'polypeptide(L)' 'MDDDVRTELEEAAAAYLNAPKKLQAAIVRAGEQGETAVEIAKTISFAYSPDYVARIIREALGPRRPGRRKAD' A
#
# COMPACT_ATOMS: atom_id res chain seq x y z
N MET A 1 -17.66 -23.63 20.59
CA MET A 1 -17.67 -22.48 19.66
C MET A 1 -18.27 -23.01 18.38
N ASP A 2 -19.28 -22.34 17.87
CA ASP A 2 -19.91 -22.68 16.60
C ASP A 2 -18.85 -22.69 15.49
N ASP A 3 -18.95 -23.63 14.56
CA ASP A 3 -17.96 -23.82 13.51
C ASP A 3 -18.00 -22.63 12.53
N ASP A 4 -19.19 -22.09 12.25
CA ASP A 4 -19.36 -20.91 11.39
C ASP A 4 -18.68 -19.67 12.00
N VAL A 5 -18.88 -19.46 13.31
CA VAL A 5 -18.25 -18.35 14.05
C VAL A 5 -16.74 -18.53 14.13
N ARG A 6 -16.25 -19.78 14.21
CA ARG A 6 -14.80 -20.04 14.21
C ARG A 6 -14.18 -19.64 12.87
N THR A 7 -14.78 -20.06 11.76
CA THR A 7 -14.29 -19.71 10.43
C THR A 7 -14.30 -18.20 10.20
N GLU A 8 -15.37 -17.50 10.59
CA GLU A 8 -15.43 -16.03 10.47
C GLU A 8 -14.29 -15.34 11.23
N LEU A 9 -14.00 -15.77 12.46
CA LEU A 9 -12.89 -15.20 13.24
C LEU A 9 -11.52 -15.52 12.64
N GLU A 10 -11.31 -16.72 12.10
CA GLU A 10 -10.06 -17.11 11.45
C GLU A 10 -9.80 -16.27 10.19
N GLU A 11 -10.83 -16.06 9.37
CA GLU A 11 -10.74 -15.22 8.16
C GLU A 11 -10.49 -13.75 8.51
N ALA A 12 -11.20 -13.22 9.51
CA ALA A 12 -11.00 -11.86 9.98
C ALA A 12 -9.57 -11.66 10.53
N ALA A 13 -9.07 -12.62 11.31
CA ALA A 13 -7.70 -12.61 11.82
C ALA A 13 -6.67 -12.64 10.67
N ALA A 14 -6.86 -13.54 9.69
CA ALA A 14 -5.99 -13.63 8.53
C ALA A 14 -6.01 -12.36 7.69
N ALA A 15 -7.18 -11.73 7.50
CA ALA A 15 -7.31 -10.47 6.79
C ALA A 15 -6.57 -9.34 7.50
N TYR A 16 -6.73 -9.22 8.82
CA TYR A 16 -6.05 -8.22 9.63
C TYR A 16 -4.53 -8.36 9.59
N LEU A 17 -4.02 -9.58 9.79
CA LEU A 17 -2.57 -9.86 9.79
C LEU A 17 -1.92 -9.58 8.42
N ASN A 18 -2.65 -9.79 7.32
CA ASN A 18 -2.14 -9.60 5.97
C ASN A 18 -2.41 -8.21 5.40
N ALA A 19 -3.30 -7.41 5.99
CA ALA A 19 -3.68 -6.09 5.50
C ALA A 19 -2.48 -5.15 5.28
N PRO A 20 -1.51 -5.02 6.22
CA PRO A 20 -0.35 -4.14 6.02
C PRO A 20 0.50 -4.54 4.80
N LYS A 21 0.75 -5.84 4.62
CA LYS A 21 1.54 -6.35 3.48
C LYS A 21 0.82 -6.11 2.15
N LYS A 22 -0.50 -6.37 2.11
CA LYS A 22 -1.33 -6.12 0.93
C LYS A 22 -1.35 -4.62 0.56
N LEU A 23 -1.45 -3.75 1.56
CA LEU A 23 -1.40 -2.29 1.36
C LEU A 23 -0.05 -1.83 0.81
N GLN A 24 1.06 -2.32 1.37
CA GLN A 24 2.41 -2.01 0.86
C GLN A 24 2.59 -2.46 -0.59
N ALA A 25 2.14 -3.67 -0.95
CA ALA A 25 2.18 -4.15 -2.33
C ALA A 25 1.32 -3.30 -3.28
N ALA A 26 0.17 -2.79 -2.83
CA ALA A 26 -0.65 -1.86 -3.61
C ALA A 26 0.05 -0.50 -3.80
N ILE A 27 0.72 0.02 -2.76
CA ILE A 27 1.53 1.25 -2.83
C ILE A 27 2.65 1.11 -3.87
N VAL A 28 3.39 -0.01 -3.85
CA VAL A 28 4.48 -0.24 -4.81
C VAL A 28 3.94 -0.24 -6.25
N ARG A 29 2.86 -0.98 -6.53
CA ARG A 29 2.24 -1.03 -7.86
C ARG A 29 1.76 0.35 -8.35
N ALA A 30 1.18 1.16 -7.48
CA ALA A 30 0.82 2.54 -7.82
C ALA A 30 2.07 3.39 -8.14
N GLY A 31 3.16 3.20 -7.37
CA GLY A 31 4.45 3.81 -7.64
C GLY A 31 5.05 3.43 -9.00
N GLU A 32 4.92 2.16 -9.42
CA GLU A 32 5.33 1.65 -10.74
C GLU A 32 4.55 2.31 -11.88
N GLN A 33 3.26 2.59 -11.66
CA GLN A 33 2.40 3.31 -12.60
C GLN A 33 2.71 4.81 -12.67
N GLY A 34 3.58 5.32 -11.80
CA GLY A 34 4.03 6.71 -11.79
C GLY A 34 3.23 7.62 -10.85
N GLU A 35 2.33 7.06 -10.04
CA GLU A 35 1.59 7.84 -9.04
C GLU A 35 2.54 8.42 -7.97
N THR A 36 2.21 9.62 -7.49
CA THR A 36 3.02 10.30 -6.47
C THR A 36 2.69 9.77 -5.07
N ALA A 37 3.67 9.86 -4.16
CA ALA A 37 3.46 9.42 -2.78
C ALA A 37 2.35 10.21 -2.05
N VAL A 38 2.13 11.47 -2.45
CA VAL A 38 1.08 12.33 -1.89
C VAL A 38 -0.30 11.88 -2.38
N GLU A 39 -0.46 11.59 -3.67
CA GLU A 39 -1.73 11.07 -4.22
C GLU A 39 -2.07 9.73 -3.59
N ILE A 40 -1.11 8.80 -3.54
CA ILE A 40 -1.30 7.49 -2.91
C ILE A 40 -1.68 7.64 -1.44
N ALA A 41 -0.99 8.49 -0.67
CA ALA A 41 -1.30 8.75 0.73
C ALA A 41 -2.72 9.29 0.91
N LYS A 42 -3.18 10.21 0.04
CA LYS A 42 -4.56 10.70 0.03
C LYS A 42 -5.56 9.58 -0.26
N THR A 43 -5.30 8.73 -1.25
CA THR A 43 -6.18 7.61 -1.62
C THR A 43 -6.36 6.61 -0.48
N ILE A 44 -5.32 6.36 0.31
CA ILE A 44 -5.38 5.46 1.47
C ILE A 44 -5.82 6.19 2.76
N SER A 45 -6.47 7.35 2.64
CA SER A 45 -6.93 8.18 3.76
C SER A 45 -5.84 8.48 4.79
N PHE A 46 -4.61 8.65 4.35
CA PHE A 46 -3.42 8.86 5.18
C PHE A 46 -3.18 7.77 6.22
N ALA A 47 -3.64 6.52 5.96
CA ALA A 47 -3.27 5.36 6.77
C ALA A 47 -1.74 5.26 6.94
N TYR A 48 -0.99 5.67 5.92
CA TYR A 48 0.43 6.00 6.02
C TYR A 48 0.71 7.43 5.55
N SER A 49 1.74 8.04 6.15
CA SER A 49 2.20 9.37 5.74
C SER A 49 2.80 9.35 4.33
N PRO A 50 2.75 10.48 3.58
CA PRO A 50 3.39 10.59 2.28
C PRO A 50 4.89 10.21 2.29
N ASP A 51 5.61 10.55 3.36
CA ASP A 51 7.04 10.20 3.49
C ASP A 51 7.27 8.70 3.64
N TYR A 52 6.40 8.03 4.41
CA TYR A 52 6.47 6.58 4.56
C TYR A 52 6.12 5.87 3.26
N VAL A 53 5.10 6.34 2.54
CA VAL A 53 4.75 5.87 1.19
C VAL A 53 5.93 6.06 0.23
N ALA A 54 6.56 7.24 0.23
CA ALA A 54 7.73 7.52 -0.61
C ALA A 54 8.90 6.60 -0.27
N ARG A 55 9.11 6.29 1.01
CA ARG A 55 10.13 5.33 1.46
C ARG A 55 9.85 3.93 0.93
N ILE A 56 8.61 3.42 1.05
CA ILE A 56 8.20 2.11 0.50
C ILE A 56 8.50 2.03 -1.00
N ILE A 57 8.10 3.06 -1.76
CA ILE A 57 8.32 3.10 -3.21
C ILE A 57 9.81 3.11 -3.55
N ARG A 58 10.63 3.88 -2.81
CA ARG A 58 12.09 3.94 -3.01
C ARG A 58 12.78 2.62 -2.67
N GLU A 59 12.37 1.95 -1.60
CA GLU A 59 12.92 0.65 -1.20
C GLU A 59 12.61 -0.44 -2.23
N ALA A 60 11.42 -0.42 -2.83
CA ALA A 60 11.01 -1.40 -3.82
C ALA A 60 11.57 -1.15 -5.22
N LEU A 61 11.55 0.11 -5.70
CA LEU A 61 11.87 0.46 -7.09
C LEU A 61 13.27 1.07 -7.27
N GLY A 62 13.98 1.34 -6.18
CA GLY A 62 15.23 2.09 -6.19
C GLY A 62 15.03 3.59 -6.41
N PRO A 63 16.12 4.37 -6.56
CA PRO A 63 16.02 5.80 -6.86
C PRO A 63 15.28 6.01 -8.19
N ARG A 64 14.21 6.82 -8.17
CA ARG A 64 13.46 7.18 -9.38
C ARG A 64 14.41 7.74 -10.43
N ARG A 65 14.44 7.16 -11.64
CA ARG A 65 15.12 7.76 -12.78
C ARG A 65 14.53 9.15 -13.02
N PRO A 66 15.34 10.23 -13.08
CA PRO A 66 14.83 11.57 -13.32
C PRO A 66 14.28 11.61 -14.75
N GLY A 67 12.96 11.72 -14.94
CA GLY A 67 12.44 11.81 -16.31
C GLY A 67 10.94 11.65 -16.55
N ARG A 68 10.12 11.25 -15.57
CA ARG A 68 8.66 11.16 -15.76
C ARG A 68 7.94 12.04 -14.76
N ARG A 69 7.97 13.36 -14.99
CA ARG A 69 6.86 14.20 -14.54
C ARG A 69 5.70 13.90 -15.49
N LYS A 70 4.52 13.53 -14.97
CA LYS A 70 3.28 13.54 -15.77
C LYS A 70 3.23 14.93 -16.42
N ALA A 71 3.31 14.97 -17.74
CA ALA A 71 2.96 16.17 -18.48
C ALA A 71 1.45 16.29 -18.34
N ASP A 72 1.02 17.36 -17.68
CA ASP A 72 -0.36 17.84 -17.68
C ASP A 72 -0.55 18.68 -18.95
#